data_AF-A0A258BMZ3-F1
#
_entry.id   AF-A0A258BMZ3-F1
#
_cell.length_a   1.000
_cell.length_b   1.000
_cell.length_c   1.000
_cell.angle_alpha   90.00
_cell.angle_beta   90.00
_cell.angle_gamma   90.00
#
_symmetry.space_group_name_H-M   'P 1'
#
loop_
_entity.id
_entity.type
_entity.pdbx_description
1 polymer ?
#
loop_
_entity_poly.entity_id
_entity_poly.type
_entity_poly.pdbx_seq_one_letter_code
_entity_poly.pdbx_strand_id
1 'polypeptide(L)'
;GTNIWDDQSIWREPTLNGAVYPAPDPENLVAFREAYRRIYGKSPTDLAAVAYDAAALTVRLATENNLKYNGVTDPDGFFGVTGLFRFRLDGTSERGLAVMQIRPTGPEVIEKGATQFGPGPS
;
A
#
# COMPACT_ATOMS: atom_id res chain seq x y z
N GLY A 1 3.57 12.38 -1.45
CA GLY A 1 2.70 11.18 -1.46
C GLY A 1 1.26 11.62 -1.38
N THR A 2 0.35 10.92 -2.04
CA THR A 2 -1.11 11.17 -2.05
C THR A 2 -1.80 10.83 -0.72
N ASN A 3 -1.05 10.35 0.28
CA ASN A 3 -1.54 9.94 1.60
C ASN A 3 -2.32 11.04 2.35
N ILE A 4 -2.23 12.30 1.93
CA ILE A 4 -3.02 13.40 2.49
C ILE A 4 -4.52 13.20 2.21
N TRP A 5 -4.89 12.50 1.12
CA TRP A 5 -6.29 12.26 0.75
C TRP A 5 -7.01 11.21 1.62
N ASP A 6 -6.27 10.35 2.34
CA ASP A 6 -6.83 9.30 3.20
C ASP A 6 -7.06 9.82 4.64
N ASP A 7 -7.61 11.04 4.76
CA ASP A 7 -7.87 11.72 6.02
C ASP A 7 -9.37 11.98 6.20
N GLN A 8 -9.87 11.62 7.38
CA GLN A 8 -11.28 11.72 7.77
C GLN A 8 -11.81 13.18 7.75
N SER A 9 -10.94 14.18 7.87
CA SER A 9 -11.28 15.60 7.75
C SER A 9 -11.54 16.03 6.30
N ILE A 10 -10.90 15.38 5.33
CA ILE A 10 -11.09 15.67 3.90
C ILE A 10 -12.39 15.05 3.40
N TRP A 11 -12.74 13.85 3.86
CA TRP A 11 -13.96 13.17 3.41
C TRP A 11 -15.26 13.84 3.86
N ARG A 12 -15.19 14.76 4.83
CA ARG A 12 -16.34 15.52 5.33
C ARG A 12 -16.64 16.79 4.54
N GLU A 13 -15.79 17.16 3.58
CA GLU A 13 -16.00 18.31 2.72
C GLU A 13 -17.01 17.96 1.60
N PRO A 14 -18.23 18.55 1.58
CA PRO A 14 -19.28 18.17 0.62
C PRO A 14 -18.86 18.30 -0.84
N THR A 15 -17.93 19.20 -1.17
CA THR A 15 -17.46 19.40 -2.54
C THR A 15 -16.58 18.27 -3.07
N LEU A 16 -16.12 17.36 -2.20
CA LEU A 16 -15.27 16.22 -2.58
C LEU A 16 -16.04 14.92 -2.77
N ASN A 17 -17.37 14.93 -2.58
CA ASN A 17 -18.19 13.76 -2.85
C ASN A 17 -18.04 13.31 -4.32
N GLY A 18 -17.70 12.03 -4.53
CA GLY A 18 -17.45 11.46 -5.84
C GLY A 18 -16.01 11.59 -6.33
N ALA A 19 -15.14 12.33 -5.62
CA ALA A 19 -13.72 12.41 -5.96
C ALA A 19 -13.04 11.05 -5.82
N VAL A 20 -12.10 10.79 -6.72
CA VAL A 20 -11.40 9.52 -6.84
C VAL A 20 -9.93 9.70 -6.47
N TYR A 21 -9.39 8.78 -5.67
CA TYR A 21 -7.98 8.81 -5.25
C TYR A 21 -7.39 7.40 -5.13
N PRO A 22 -6.08 7.24 -5.36
CA PRO A 22 -5.40 5.98 -5.16
C PRO A 22 -4.99 5.78 -3.70
N ALA A 23 -5.23 4.58 -3.16
CA ALA A 23 -4.80 4.19 -1.81
C ALA A 23 -4.55 2.67 -1.74
N PRO A 24 -3.84 2.17 -0.71
CA PRO A 24 -3.77 0.73 -0.47
C PRO A 24 -5.17 0.12 -0.35
N ASP A 25 -5.37 -1.08 -0.89
CA ASP A 25 -6.65 -1.77 -0.76
C ASP A 25 -6.99 -1.97 0.73
N PRO A 26 -8.14 -1.46 1.22
CA PRO A 26 -8.52 -1.58 2.62
C PRO A 26 -8.58 -3.03 3.12
N GLU A 27 -8.90 -4.00 2.26
CA GLU A 27 -8.94 -5.42 2.62
C GLU A 27 -7.55 -5.93 3.06
N ASN A 28 -6.47 -5.49 2.41
CA ASN A 28 -5.10 -5.89 2.73
C ASN A 28 -4.65 -5.38 4.11
N LEU A 29 -5.19 -4.23 4.55
CA LEU A 29 -4.79 -3.56 5.78
C LEU A 29 -5.50 -4.06 7.05
N VAL A 30 -6.56 -4.87 6.93
CA VAL A 30 -7.40 -5.28 8.09
C VAL A 30 -6.56 -5.96 9.16
N ALA A 31 -5.86 -7.04 8.82
CA ALA A 31 -5.07 -7.82 9.76
C ALA A 31 -3.93 -6.98 10.38
N PHE A 32 -3.28 -6.14 9.57
CA PHE A 32 -2.24 -5.24 10.04
C PHE A 32 -2.77 -4.22 11.05
N ARG A 33 -3.90 -3.56 10.76
CA ARG A 33 -4.53 -2.57 11.65
C ARG A 33 -4.94 -3.20 12.98
N GLU A 34 -5.48 -4.41 12.96
CA GLU A 34 -5.85 -5.15 14.17
C GLU A 34 -4.63 -5.51 15.02
N ALA A 35 -3.60 -6.09 14.40
CA ALA A 35 -2.36 -6.45 15.08
C ALA A 35 -1.66 -5.22 15.68
N TYR A 36 -1.58 -4.14 14.90
CA TYR A 36 -0.95 -2.89 15.33
C TYR A 36 -1.71 -2.27 16.52
N ARG A 37 -3.04 -2.21 16.47
CA ARG A 37 -3.85 -1.70 17.59
C ARG A 37 -3.70 -2.55 18.83
N ARG A 38 -3.63 -3.89 18.69
CA ARG A 38 -3.40 -4.80 19.83
C ARG A 38 -2.06 -4.55 20.52
N ILE A 39 -1.01 -4.24 19.76
CA ILE A 39 0.35 -4.05 20.28
C ILE A 39 0.54 -2.62 20.83
N TYR A 40 0.05 -1.61 20.11
CA TYR A 40 0.37 -0.20 20.36
C TYR A 40 -0.80 0.63 20.90
N GLY A 41 -2.00 0.06 21.00
CA GLY A 41 -3.19 0.74 21.56
C GLY A 41 -3.79 1.84 20.67
N LYS A 42 -3.33 2.00 19.43
CA LYS A 42 -3.79 3.03 18.48
C LYS A 42 -3.78 2.52 17.04
N SER A 43 -4.49 3.19 16.14
CA SER A 43 -4.42 2.87 14.71
C SER A 43 -3.03 3.19 14.13
N PRO A 44 -2.54 2.40 13.16
CA PRO A 44 -1.29 2.71 12.46
C PRO A 44 -1.48 3.91 11.52
N THR A 45 -0.37 4.59 11.23
CA THR A 45 -0.28 5.52 10.10
C THR A 45 0.07 4.77 8.82
N ASP A 46 -0.18 5.36 7.65
CA ASP A 46 0.25 4.79 6.37
C ASP A 46 1.77 4.57 6.31
N LEU A 47 2.54 5.49 6.91
CA LEU A 47 3.98 5.34 7.00
C LEU A 47 4.37 4.10 7.81
N ALA A 48 3.61 3.76 8.86
CA ALA A 48 3.86 2.55 9.63
C ALA A 48 3.59 1.28 8.79
N ALA A 49 2.56 1.29 7.95
CA ALA A 49 2.28 0.18 7.03
C ALA A 49 3.40 0.02 5.98
N VAL A 50 3.84 1.12 5.37
CA VAL A 50 4.96 1.11 4.40
C VAL A 50 6.27 0.65 5.05
N ALA A 51 6.57 1.12 6.26
CA ALA A 51 7.75 0.70 7.00
C ALA A 51 7.70 -0.80 7.36
N TYR A 52 6.52 -1.30 7.71
CA TYR A 52 6.31 -2.73 7.97
C TYR A 52 6.62 -3.58 6.73
N ASP A 53 6.14 -3.17 5.55
CA ASP A 53 6.42 -3.87 4.30
C ASP A 53 7.92 -3.89 3.96
N ALA A 54 8.61 -2.75 4.13
CA ALA A 54 10.04 -2.68 3.91
C ALA A 54 10.84 -3.60 4.87
N ALA A 55 10.46 -3.63 6.14
CA ALA A 55 11.09 -4.50 7.13
C ALA A 55 10.82 -5.98 6.84
N ALA A 56 9.57 -6.34 6.53
CA ALA A 56 9.18 -7.70 6.20
C ALA A 56 9.90 -8.21 4.94
N LEU A 57 10.00 -7.38 3.90
CA LEU A 57 10.76 -7.70 2.70
C LEU A 57 12.24 -7.91 3.02
N THR A 58 12.84 -7.04 3.83
CA THR A 58 14.25 -7.16 4.21
C THR A 58 14.52 -8.48 4.92
N VAL A 59 13.66 -8.86 5.87
CA VAL A 59 13.77 -10.14 6.61
C VAL A 59 13.61 -11.33 5.67
N ARG A 60 12.63 -11.28 4.76
CA ARG A 60 12.42 -12.33 3.75
C ARG A 60 13.67 -12.52 2.89
N LEU A 61 14.17 -11.46 2.28
CA LEU A 61 15.33 -11.52 1.41
C LEU A 61 16.60 -11.94 2.15
N ALA A 62 16.78 -11.50 3.40
CA ALA A 62 17.90 -11.97 4.23
C ALA A 62 17.83 -13.47 4.49
N THR A 63 16.63 -14.00 4.78
CA THR A 63 16.40 -15.43 5.01
C THR A 63 16.64 -16.28 3.76
N GLU A 64 16.31 -15.74 2.59
CA GLU A 64 16.55 -16.35 1.28
C GLU A 64 18.00 -16.19 0.79
N ASN A 65 18.88 -15.55 1.57
CA ASN A 65 20.23 -15.13 1.14
C ASN A 65 20.22 -14.34 -0.18
N ASN A 66 19.16 -13.54 -0.37
CA ASN A 66 18.87 -12.76 -1.57
C ASN A 66 18.76 -11.26 -1.28
N LEU A 67 19.24 -10.80 -0.11
CA LEU A 67 19.31 -9.38 0.23
C LEU A 67 20.44 -8.69 -0.55
N LYS A 68 20.15 -8.42 -1.82
CA LYS A 68 21.03 -7.79 -2.81
C LYS A 68 20.17 -7.02 -3.81
N TYR A 69 20.81 -6.18 -4.62
CA TYR A 69 20.12 -5.27 -5.53
C TYR A 69 19.10 -5.98 -6.44
N ASN A 70 19.48 -7.05 -7.12
CA ASN A 70 18.55 -7.79 -7.98
C ASN A 70 17.46 -8.54 -7.21
N GLY A 71 17.67 -8.81 -5.91
CA GLY A 71 16.67 -9.43 -5.05
C GLY A 71 15.58 -8.44 -4.62
N VAL A 72 15.88 -7.13 -4.53
CA VAL A 72 14.87 -6.09 -4.25
C VAL A 72 14.19 -5.55 -5.50
N THR A 73 14.78 -5.74 -6.69
CA THR A 73 14.22 -5.29 -7.98
C THR A 73 13.55 -6.41 -8.78
N ASP A 74 12.85 -7.32 -8.11
CA ASP A 74 12.09 -8.38 -8.77
C ASP A 74 10.97 -7.78 -9.63
N PRO A 75 10.89 -8.08 -10.95
CA PRO A 75 9.86 -7.54 -11.82
C PRO A 75 8.44 -7.98 -11.44
N ASP A 76 8.28 -9.16 -10.83
CA ASP A 76 6.98 -9.65 -10.34
C ASP A 76 6.56 -8.95 -9.04
N GLY A 77 7.54 -8.39 -8.33
CA GLY A 77 7.34 -7.61 -7.12
C GLY A 77 7.05 -8.45 -5.89
N PHE A 78 6.44 -7.80 -4.89
CA PHE A 78 6.19 -8.34 -3.57
C PHE A 78 4.80 -7.95 -3.10
N PHE A 79 4.20 -8.82 -2.30
CA PHE A 79 2.97 -8.51 -1.58
C PHE A 79 3.27 -8.21 -0.12
N GLY A 80 2.89 -7.01 0.31
CA GLY A 80 2.89 -6.59 1.70
C GLY A 80 1.49 -6.26 2.20
N VAL A 81 1.40 -5.68 3.39
CA VAL A 81 0.15 -5.21 3.99
C VAL A 81 -0.43 -4.02 3.23
N THR A 82 0.39 -3.28 2.47
CA THR A 82 -0.07 -2.23 1.55
C THR A 82 -0.46 -2.74 0.16
N GLY A 83 -0.43 -4.06 -0.06
CA GLY A 83 -0.72 -4.69 -1.36
C GLY A 83 0.55 -4.95 -2.18
N LEU A 84 0.37 -5.06 -3.50
CA LEU A 84 1.45 -5.33 -4.44
C LEU A 84 2.37 -4.10 -4.59
N PHE A 85 3.68 -4.31 -4.55
CA PHE A 85 4.68 -3.29 -4.85
C PHE A 85 5.95 -3.88 -5.48
N ARG A 86 6.67 -3.10 -6.27
CA ARG A 86 8.03 -3.45 -6.74
C ARG A 86 8.95 -2.25 -6.76
N PHE A 87 10.25 -2.51 -6.66
CA PHE A 87 11.27 -1.52 -6.96
C PHE A 87 11.80 -1.80 -8.37
N ARG A 88 11.99 -0.74 -9.15
CA ARG A 88 12.51 -0.81 -10.51
C ARG A 88 14.02 -0.62 -10.50
N LEU A 89 14.67 -1.04 -11.59
CA LEU A 89 16.11 -0.85 -11.78
C LEU A 89 16.52 0.63 -11.77
N ASP A 90 15.62 1.53 -12.17
CA ASP A 90 15.82 2.99 -12.12
C ASP A 90 15.68 3.59 -10.71
N GLY A 91 15.41 2.76 -9.69
CA GLY A 91 15.26 3.18 -8.28
C GLY A 91 13.86 3.70 -7.92
N THR A 92 12.93 3.76 -8.87
CA THR A 92 11.54 4.12 -8.58
C THR A 92 10.74 2.93 -8.05
N SER A 93 9.60 3.22 -7.41
CA SER A 93 8.68 2.19 -6.91
C SER A 93 7.36 2.22 -7.66
N GLU A 94 6.83 1.04 -7.98
CA GLU A 94 5.46 0.87 -8.48
C GLU A 94 4.60 0.17 -7.43
N ARG A 95 3.30 0.47 -7.40
CA ARG A 95 2.34 -0.06 -6.41
C ARG A 95 1.01 -0.40 -7.08
N GLY A 96 0.46 -1.57 -6.75
CA GLY A 96 -0.88 -2.00 -7.12
C GLY A 96 -1.93 -1.39 -6.18
N LEU A 97 -2.11 -0.07 -6.25
CA LEU A 97 -3.08 0.66 -5.42
C LEU A 97 -4.51 0.41 -5.91
N ALA A 98 -5.46 0.41 -4.97
CA ALA A 98 -6.88 0.44 -5.27
C ALA A 98 -7.31 1.85 -5.68
N VAL A 99 -8.41 1.92 -6.42
CA VAL A 99 -9.08 3.17 -6.74
C VAL A 99 -10.23 3.36 -5.76
N MET A 100 -10.14 4.42 -4.97
CA MET A 100 -11.12 4.78 -3.95
C MET A 100 -11.99 5.92 -4.43
N GLN A 101 -13.26 5.94 -4.02
CA GLN A 101 -14.17 7.07 -4.18
C GLN A 101 -14.62 7.59 -2.82
N ILE A 102 -14.55 8.91 -2.62
CA ILE A 102 -15.09 9.56 -1.44
C ILE A 102 -16.63 9.54 -1.52
N ARG A 103 -17.30 9.02 -0.48
CA ARG A 103 -18.75 9.14 -0.28
C ARG A 103 -19.08 9.75 1.09
N PRO A 104 -20.30 10.28 1.28
CA PRO A 104 -20.72 10.84 2.58
C PRO A 104 -20.69 9.81 3.72
N THR A 105 -20.81 8.52 3.38
CA THR A 105 -20.77 7.40 4.34
C THR A 105 -19.36 6.89 4.62
N GLY A 106 -18.33 7.44 3.95
CA GLY A 106 -16.95 6.97 4.01
C GLY A 106 -16.42 6.57 2.63
N PRO A 107 -15.10 6.36 2.49
CA PRO A 107 -14.49 5.95 1.23
C PRO A 107 -14.93 4.53 0.83
N GLU A 108 -15.18 4.34 -0.47
CA GLU A 108 -15.54 3.07 -1.07
C GLU A 108 -14.48 2.63 -2.09
N VAL A 109 -14.19 1.33 -2.15
CA VAL A 109 -13.37 0.75 -3.22
C VAL A 109 -14.20 0.66 -4.48
N ILE A 110 -13.79 1.34 -5.55
CA ILE A 110 -14.43 1.23 -6.88
C ILE A 110 -13.63 0.33 -7.83
N GLU A 111 -12.32 0.19 -7.60
CA GLU A 111 -11.47 -0.79 -8.27
C GLU A 111 -10.45 -1.35 -7.27
N LYS A 112 -10.29 -2.68 -7.22
CA LYS A 112 -9.33 -3.34 -6.33
C LYS A 112 -7.89 -3.06 -6.76
N GLY A 113 -6.97 -3.18 -5.80
CA GLY A 113 -5.54 -3.10 -6.11
C GLY A 113 -5.09 -4.19 -7.09
N ALA A 114 -4.15 -3.85 -7.97
CA ALA A 114 -3.60 -4.82 -8.92
C ALA A 114 -2.98 -6.02 -8.20
N THR A 115 -3.23 -7.23 -8.72
CA THR A 115 -2.69 -8.46 -8.14
C THR A 115 -1.42 -8.97 -8.82
N GLN A 116 -1.04 -8.35 -9.94
CA GLN A 116 0.18 -8.64 -10.68
C GLN A 116 0.64 -7.37 -11.41
N PHE A 117 1.94 -7.26 -11.67
CA PHE A 117 2.45 -6.26 -12.60
C PHE A 117 2.37 -6.77 -14.03
N GLY A 118 2.13 -5.86 -14.99
CA GLY A 118 2.34 -6.17 -16.40
C GLY A 118 3.82 -6.45 -16.70
N PRO A 119 4.13 -7.02 -17.88
CA PRO A 119 5.51 -7.28 -18.28
C PRO A 119 6.33 -6.00 -18.10
N GLY A 120 7.45 -6.09 -17.39
CA GLY A 120 8.35 -4.95 -17.16
C GLY A 120 8.74 -4.31 -18.50
N PRO A 121 8.95 -2.98 -18.56
CA PRO A 121 9.42 -2.37 -19.79
C PRO A 121 10.75 -3.01 -20.18
N SER A 122 10.83 -3.41 -21.44
CA SER A 122 12.03 -3.96 -22.07
C SER A 122 13.20 -3.00 -22.03
#